data_AF-A0A1X4ISK0-F1
#
_entry.id   AF-A0A1X4ISK0-F1
#
_cell.length_a   1.000
_cell.length_b   1.000
_cell.length_c   1.000
_cell.angle_alpha   90.00
_cell.angle_beta   90.00
_cell.angle_gamma   90.00
#
_symmetry.space_group_name_H-M   'P 1'
#
loop_
_entity.id
_entity.type
_entity.pdbx_description
1 polymer ?
#
loop_
_entity_poly.entity_id
_entity_poly.type
_entity_poly.pdbx_seq_one_letter_code
_entity_poly.pdbx_strand_id
1 'polypeptide(L)' 'MTDDHTHSGMAALTICEALLLALNDAQILPEREIMGVLTDAAATHENAIGSEIDAEKHRSAAALIRQIIAGGNSVRRA' A
#
# COMPACT_ATOMS: atom_id res chain seq x y z
N MET A 1 -13.12 -5.19 -17.66
CA MET A 1 -12.98 -5.53 -16.23
C MET A 1 -13.92 -4.62 -15.48
N THR A 2 -14.88 -5.19 -14.75
CA THR A 2 -16.04 -4.49 -14.17
C THR A 2 -15.60 -3.37 -13.22
N ASP A 3 -16.10 -2.16 -13.46
CA ASP A 3 -15.75 -0.94 -12.74
C ASP A 3 -15.85 -1.09 -11.21
N ASP A 4 -16.73 -1.94 -10.72
CA ASP A 4 -16.94 -2.22 -9.29
C ASP A 4 -15.70 -2.74 -8.57
N HIS A 5 -14.85 -3.56 -9.22
CA HIS A 5 -13.62 -4.05 -8.58
C HIS A 5 -12.58 -2.93 -8.45
N THR A 6 -12.51 -2.04 -9.45
CA THR A 6 -11.65 -0.86 -9.40
C THR A 6 -12.13 0.10 -8.32
N HIS A 7 -13.43 0.39 -8.25
CA HIS A 7 -14.01 1.26 -7.21
C HIS A 7 -13.83 0.67 -5.80
N SER A 8 -14.04 -0.64 -5.63
CA SER A 8 -13.83 -1.32 -4.35
C SER A 8 -12.36 -1.27 -3.93
N GLY A 9 -11.43 -1.46 -4.88
CA GLY A 9 -9.99 -1.35 -4.63
C GLY A 9 -9.58 0.07 -4.23
N MET A 10 -10.10 1.09 -4.92
CA MET A 10 -9.85 2.50 -4.56
C MET A 10 -10.43 2.83 -3.18
N ALA A 11 -11.65 2.38 -2.87
CA ALA A 11 -12.25 2.61 -1.56
C ALA A 11 -11.43 1.95 -0.43
N ALA A 12 -11.01 0.70 -0.62
CA ALA A 12 -10.16 -0.01 0.34
C ALA A 12 -8.82 0.70 0.55
N LEU A 13 -8.19 1.18 -0.53
CA LEU A 13 -6.95 1.95 -0.46
C LEU A 13 -7.13 3.23 0.36
N THR A 14 -8.16 4.04 0.05
CA THR A 14 -8.45 5.29 0.78
C THR A 14 -8.71 5.04 2.27
N ILE A 15 -9.42 3.96 2.61
CA ILE A 15 -9.68 3.58 4.00
C ILE A 15 -8.36 3.24 4.71
N CYS A 16 -7.50 2.43 4.09
CA CYS A 16 -6.20 2.07 4.65
C CYS A 16 -5.29 3.30 4.83
N GLU A 17 -5.26 4.23 3.86
CA GLU A 17 -4.50 5.48 3.98
C GLU A 17 -4.99 6.33 5.14
N ALA A 18 -6.31 6.51 5.27
CA ALA A 18 -6.90 7.24 6.39
C ALA A 18 -6.59 6.60 7.76
N LEU A 19 -6.56 5.26 7.82
CA LEU A 19 -6.16 4.54 9.03
C LEU A 19 -4.68 4.74 9.37
N LEU A 20 -3.77 4.64 8.39
CA LEU A 20 -2.34 4.88 8.60
C LEU A 20 -2.08 6.31 9.08
N LEU A 21 -2.77 7.28 8.48
CA LEU A 21 -2.73 8.68 8.92
C LEU A 21 -3.22 8.84 10.36
N ALA A 22 -4.37 8.25 10.71
CA ALA A 22 -4.90 8.33 12.07
C ALA A 22 -3.97 7.68 13.11
N LEU A 23 -3.33 6.55 12.76
CA LEU A 23 -2.35 5.88 13.62
C LEU A 23 -1.07 6.72 13.80
N ASN A 24 -0.65 7.42 12.75
CA ASN A 24 0.47 8.35 12.79
C ASN A 24 0.17 9.56 13.68
N ASP A 25 -0.98 10.20 13.45
CA ASP A 25 -1.44 11.37 14.20
C ASP A 25 -1.61 11.03 15.70
N ALA A 26 -2.09 9.82 16.01
CA ALA A 26 -2.21 9.31 17.38
C ALA A 26 -0.88 8.88 18.02
N GLN A 27 0.25 8.97 17.30
CA GLN A 27 1.58 8.51 17.72
C GLN A 27 1.65 7.01 18.09
N ILE A 28 0.69 6.22 17.60
CA ILE A 28 0.63 4.77 17.80
C ILE A 28 1.60 4.08 16.83
N LEU A 29 1.64 4.56 15.58
CA LEU A 29 2.53 4.04 14.55
C LEU A 29 3.31 5.21 13.91
N PRO A 30 4.52 5.53 14.43
CA PRO A 30 5.36 6.60 13.89
C PRO A 30 5.66 6.40 12.41
N GLU A 31 5.97 7.50 11.70
CA GLU A 31 6.19 7.47 10.24
C GLU A 31 7.22 6.41 9.83
N ARG A 32 8.34 6.30 10.55
CA ARG A 32 9.37 5.28 10.25
C ARG A 32 8.82 3.85 10.24
N GLU A 33 7.88 3.54 11.13
CA GLU A 33 7.28 2.21 11.26
C GLU A 33 6.28 1.98 10.13
N ILE A 34 5.48 2.99 9.78
CA ILE A 34 4.59 2.95 8.61
C ILE A 34 5.39 2.72 7.33
N MET A 35 6.49 3.46 7.15
CA MET A 35 7.37 3.30 5.99
C MET A 35 8.03 1.93 5.95
N GLY A 36 8.44 1.39 7.11
CA GLY A 36 8.95 0.03 7.24
C GLY A 36 7.92 -1.02 6.80
N VAL A 37 6.71 -0.96 7.35
CA VAL A 37 5.61 -1.88 7.01
C VAL A 37 5.29 -1.84 5.52
N LEU A 38 5.20 -0.65 4.91
CA LEU A 38 4.93 -0.53 3.48
C LEU A 38 6.09 -1.07 2.63
N THR A 39 7.33 -0.85 3.06
CA THR A 39 8.52 -1.37 2.35
C THR A 39 8.57 -2.90 2.40
N ASP A 40 8.31 -3.47 3.57
CA ASP A 40 8.27 -4.93 3.77
C ASP A 40 7.13 -5.56 2.96
N ALA A 41 5.97 -4.91 2.91
CA ALA A 41 4.86 -5.35 2.07
C ALA A 41 5.22 -5.33 0.58
N ALA A 42 5.82 -4.24 0.09
CA ALA A 42 6.27 -4.16 -1.30
C ALA A 42 7.28 -5.25 -1.63
N ALA A 43 8.29 -5.45 -0.78
CA ALA A 43 9.30 -6.49 -0.96
C ALA A 43 8.68 -7.90 -0.94
N THR A 44 7.70 -8.15 -0.07
CA THR A 44 7.00 -9.44 -0.02
C THR A 44 6.26 -9.74 -1.33
N HIS A 45 5.60 -8.73 -1.89
CA HIS A 45 4.95 -8.86 -3.19
C HIS A 45 5.97 -9.03 -4.33
N GLU A 46 7.09 -8.32 -4.34
CA GLU A 46 8.11 -8.47 -5.39
C GLU A 46 8.78 -9.84 -5.40
N ASN A 47 8.98 -10.41 -4.21
CA ASN A 47 9.61 -11.72 -4.06
C ASN A 47 8.59 -12.87 -4.05
N ALA A 48 7.32 -12.61 -4.35
CA ALA A 48 6.29 -13.64 -4.38
C ALA A 48 6.58 -14.65 -5.51
N ILE A 49 6.77 -15.92 -5.12
CA ILE A 49 7.01 -17.02 -6.05
C ILE A 49 5.66 -17.66 -6.40
N GLY A 50 5.35 -17.79 -7.69
CA GLY A 50 4.09 -18.34 -8.15
C GLY A 50 4.03 -18.51 -9.67
N SER A 51 2.85 -18.76 -10.20
CA SER A 51 2.62 -18.75 -11.65
C SER A 51 2.96 -17.36 -12.22
N GLU A 52 3.29 -17.27 -13.51
CA GLU A 52 3.57 -15.99 -14.18
C GLU A 52 2.43 -14.97 -14.00
N ILE A 53 1.18 -15.47 -14.04
CA ILE A 53 -0.02 -14.67 -13.83
C ILE A 53 -0.10 -14.12 -12.40
N ASP A 54 0.25 -14.92 -11.40
CA ASP A 54 0.22 -14.48 -10.01
C ASP A 54 1.41 -13.56 -9.71
N ALA A 55 2.57 -13.83 -10.27
CA ALA A 55 3.75 -12.95 -10.19
C ALA A 55 3.46 -11.55 -10.76
N GLU A 56 2.68 -11.46 -11.84
CA GLU A 56 2.27 -10.16 -12.41
C GLU A 56 1.30 -9.41 -11.48
N LYS A 57 0.34 -10.11 -10.86
CA LYS A 57 -0.55 -9.50 -9.85
C LYS A 57 0.24 -8.98 -8.66
N HIS A 58 1.20 -9.77 -8.16
CA HIS A 58 2.04 -9.38 -7.05
C HIS A 58 2.94 -8.19 -7.41
N ARG A 59 3.55 -8.17 -8.61
CA ARG A 59 4.31 -7.00 -9.10
C ARG A 59 3.45 -5.74 -9.22
N SER A 60 2.22 -5.87 -9.70
CA SER A 60 1.27 -4.74 -9.76
C SER A 60 0.94 -4.20 -8.36
N ALA A 61 0.72 -5.07 -7.38
CA ALA A 61 0.51 -4.66 -5.99
C ALA A 61 1.73 -3.96 -5.38
N ALA A 62 2.93 -4.49 -5.60
CA ALA A 62 4.17 -3.86 -5.15
C ALA A 62 4.36 -2.47 -5.76
N ALA A 63 4.07 -2.30 -7.06
CA ALA A 63 4.16 -1.02 -7.74
C ALA A 63 3.22 0.03 -7.11
N LEU A 64 1.99 -0.35 -6.78
CA LEU A 64 1.04 0.54 -6.10
C LEU A 64 1.54 0.93 -4.70
N ILE A 65 2.06 -0.01 -3.92
CA ILE A 65 2.61 0.28 -2.58
C ILE A 65 3.79 1.27 -2.68
N ARG A 66 4.67 1.09 -3.67
CA ARG A 66 5.78 2.01 -3.92
C ARG A 66 5.30 3.41 -4.32
N GLN A 67 4.19 3.53 -5.04
CA GLN A 67 3.60 4.83 -5.35
C GLN A 67 3.06 5.52 -4.09
N ILE A 68 2.44 4.78 -3.16
CA ILE A 68 1.97 5.32 -1.86
C ILE A 68 3.16 5.88 -1.05
N ILE A 69 4.26 5.12 -0.99
CA ILE A 69 5.52 5.51 -0.34
C ILE A 69 6.08 6.81 -0.97
N ALA A 70 6.11 6.88 -2.30
CA ALA A 70 6.67 8.02 -3.03
C ALA A 70 5.78 9.27 -2.92
N GLY A 71 4.46 9.10 -2.94
CA GLY A 71 3.49 10.19 -2.81
C GLY A 71 3.35 10.73 -1.37
N GLY A 72 3.75 9.95 -0.36
CA GLY A 72 3.54 10.32 1.04
C GLY A 72 2.06 10.30 1.45
N ASN A 73 1.22 9.56 0.74
CA ASN A 73 -0.23 9.51 1.02
C ASN A 73 -0.55 8.86 2.39
N SER A 74 0.39 8.10 2.95
CA SER A 74 0.24 7.33 4.19
C SER A 74 0.67 8.08 5.45
N VAL A 75 1.37 9.20 5.32
CA VAL A 75 1.91 10.03 6.40
C VAL A 75 1.89 11.46 5.88
N ARG A 76 1.06 12.36 6.43
CA ARG A 76 0.90 13.73 5.89
C ARG A 76 2.27 14.41 5.71
N ARG A 77 2.82 14.37 4.50
CA ARG A 77 4.01 15.12 4.12
C ARG A 77 3.51 16.44 3.55
N ALA A 78 3.67 17.51 4.34
CA ALA A 78 3.37 18.87 3.92
C ALA A 78 4.36 19.34 2.84
#